data_AF-A0A223KN08-F1
#
_entry.id   AF-A0A223KN08-F1
#
_cell.length_a   1.000
_cell.length_b   1.000
_cell.length_c   1.000
_cell.angle_alpha   90.00
_cell.angle_beta   90.00
_cell.angle_gamma   90.00
#
_symmetry.space_group_name_H-M   'P 1'
#
loop_
_entity.id
_entity.type
_entity.pdbx_description
1 polymer ?
#
loop_
_entity_poly.entity_id
_entity_poly.type
_entity_poly.pdbx_seq_one_letter_code
_entity_poly.pdbx_strand_id
1 'polypeptide(L)'
;MGLDVNDLALKVEELTRADETIKAELRQLQLEIDQLEQRTKIVSQTEGFGNETKLNYLTEVNEQLFQQNVRIRQMIERCIDTNTVPTHEEYLKVLQGDT
;
A
#
# COMPACT_ATOMS: atom_id res chain seq x y z
N MET A 1 45.35 -11.63 47.86
CA MET A 1 45.86 -12.48 46.75
C MET A 1 45.82 -11.61 45.51
N GLY A 2 46.98 -11.19 45.01
CA GLY A 2 47.05 -10.50 43.72
C GLY A 2 46.83 -11.52 42.62
N LEU A 3 46.01 -11.17 41.62
CA LEU A 3 45.89 -11.97 40.40
C LEU A 3 47.27 -12.09 39.75
N ASP A 4 47.66 -13.31 39.36
CA ASP A 4 48.90 -13.52 38.62
C ASP A 4 48.85 -12.75 37.31
N VAL A 5 49.97 -12.15 36.92
CA VAL A 5 50.07 -11.29 35.72
C VAL A 5 49.71 -12.09 34.46
N ASN A 6 49.95 -13.39 34.47
CA ASN A 6 49.57 -14.30 33.38
C ASN A 6 48.05 -14.48 33.26
N ASP A 7 47.34 -14.63 34.38
CA ASP A 7 45.88 -14.75 34.40
C ASP A 7 45.21 -13.44 33.93
N LEU A 8 45.80 -12.31 34.29
CA LEU A 8 45.34 -11.00 33.84
C LEU A 8 45.53 -10.82 32.33
N ALA A 9 46.67 -11.25 31.78
CA ALA A 9 46.96 -11.17 30.35
C ALA A 9 46.00 -12.02 29.51
N LEU A 10 45.72 -13.25 29.96
CA LEU A 10 44.73 -14.12 29.31
C LEU A 10 43.33 -13.50 29.32
N LYS A 11 42.94 -12.89 30.45
CA LYS A 11 41.62 -12.24 30.54
C LYS A 11 41.50 -11.02 29.64
N VAL A 12 42.58 -10.24 29.49
CA VAL A 12 42.62 -9.10 28.57
C VAL A 12 42.50 -9.58 27.12
N GLU A 13 43.16 -10.67 26.74
CA GLU A 13 43.06 -11.23 25.39
C GLU A 13 41.64 -11.74 25.08
N GLU A 14 41.02 -12.48 26.02
CA GLU A 14 39.63 -12.94 25.89
C GLU A 14 38.66 -11.77 25.70
N LEU A 15 38.79 -10.73 26.53
CA LEU A 15 37.93 -9.55 26.46
C LEU A 15 38.15 -8.77 25.16
N THR A 16 39.39 -8.71 24.67
CA THR A 16 39.70 -8.04 23.40
C THR A 16 39.05 -8.76 22.23
N ARG A 17 39.13 -10.10 22.17
CA ARG A 17 38.45 -10.89 21.13
C ARG A 17 36.93 -10.79 21.20
N ALA A 18 36.37 -10.77 22.41
CA ALA A 18 34.93 -10.59 22.60
C ALA A 18 34.48 -9.20 22.11
N ASP A 19 35.23 -8.15 22.44
CA ASP A 19 34.96 -6.77 21.99
C ASP A 19 35.03 -6.64 20.46
N GLU A 20 36.04 -7.26 19.82
CA GLU A 20 36.15 -7.28 18.36
C GLU A 20 34.98 -8.01 17.70
N THR A 21 34.53 -9.13 18.29
CA THR A 21 33.40 -9.91 17.80
C THR A 21 32.10 -9.11 17.90
N ILE A 22 31.84 -8.51 19.06
CA ILE A 22 30.65 -7.67 19.28
C ILE A 22 30.65 -6.46 18.32
N LYS A 23 31.81 -5.84 18.08
CA LYS A 23 31.92 -4.74 17.11
C LYS A 23 31.61 -5.19 15.68
N ALA A 24 32.02 -6.41 15.30
CA ALA A 24 31.71 -6.97 14.00
C ALA A 24 30.20 -7.24 13.86
N GLU A 25 29.58 -7.85 14.86
CA GLU A 25 28.14 -8.10 14.89
C GLU A 25 27.32 -6.82 14.87
N LEU A 26 27.72 -5.79 15.63
CA LEU A 26 27.08 -4.47 15.60
C LEU A 26 27.13 -3.84 14.21
N ARG A 27 28.27 -3.93 13.52
CA ARG A 27 28.38 -3.43 12.13
C ARG A 27 27.49 -4.20 11.18
N GLN A 28 27.38 -5.52 11.34
CA GLN A 28 26.50 -6.33 10.51
C GLN A 28 25.03 -5.97 10.73
N LEU A 29 24.60 -5.85 11.99
CA LEU A 29 23.24 -5.43 12.33
C LEU A 29 22.94 -4.02 11.80
N GLN A 30 23.91 -3.09 11.88
CA GLN A 30 23.75 -1.75 11.31
C GLN A 30 23.50 -1.81 9.79
N LEU A 31 24.24 -2.64 9.06
CA LEU A 31 24.05 -2.84 7.62
C LEU A 31 22.70 -3.47 7.31
N GLU A 32 22.24 -4.43 8.12
CA GLU A 32 20.91 -5.05 7.96
C GLU A 32 19.79 -4.02 8.19
N ILE A 33 19.92 -3.17 9.21
CA ILE A 33 18.98 -2.07 9.48
C ILE A 33 18.95 -1.10 8.29
N ASP A 34 20.11 -0.66 7.80
CA ASP A 34 20.19 0.28 6.66
C ASP A 34 19.52 -0.32 5.40
N GLN A 35 19.70 -1.62 5.15
CA GLN A 35 19.06 -2.32 4.04
C GLN A 35 17.54 -2.42 4.22
N LEU A 36 17.07 -2.71 5.44
CA LEU A 36 15.64 -2.77 5.76
C LEU A 36 14.99 -1.39 5.63
N GLU A 37 15.63 -0.33 6.09
CA GLU A 37 15.12 1.04 5.94
C GLU A 37 14.99 1.46 4.47
N GLN A 38 15.99 1.10 3.64
CA GLN A 38 15.93 1.37 2.19
C GLN A 38 14.77 0.61 1.53
N ARG A 39 14.56 -0.66 1.87
CA ARG A 39 13.43 -1.45 1.34
C ARG A 39 12.09 -0.86 1.76
N THR A 40 11.93 -0.48 3.02
CA THR A 40 10.68 0.11 3.53
C THR A 40 10.34 1.42 2.84
N LYS A 41 11.34 2.28 2.57
CA LYS A 41 11.14 3.54 1.82
C LYS A 41 10.65 3.30 0.40
N ILE A 42 11.19 2.31 -0.29
CA ILE A 42 10.79 1.98 -1.67
C ILE A 42 9.34 1.46 -1.71
N VAL A 43 8.97 0.56 -0.80
CA VAL A 43 7.60 0.00 -0.72
C VAL A 43 6.57 1.07 -0.36
N SER A 44 6.89 1.97 0.58
CA SER A 44 5.99 3.05 0.99
C SER A 44 5.70 4.05 -0.14
N GLN A 45 6.70 4.30 -1.01
CA GLN A 45 6.54 5.21 -2.15
C GLN A 45 5.71 4.62 -3.29
N THR A 46 5.80 3.30 -3.53
CA THR A 46 5.04 2.64 -4.60
C THR A 46 3.60 2.31 -4.22
N GLU A 47 3.34 1.95 -2.96
CA GLU A 47 1.99 1.63 -2.49
C GLU A 47 1.11 2.88 -2.30
N GLY A 48 1.67 3.99 -1.84
CA GLY A 48 0.94 5.24 -1.62
C GLY A 48 0.37 5.83 -2.92
N PHE A 49 1.18 5.92 -3.96
CA PHE A 49 0.79 6.54 -5.24
C PHE A 49 -0.19 5.66 -6.05
N GLY A 50 0.00 4.34 -6.01
CA GLY A 50 -0.86 3.38 -6.71
C GLY A 50 -2.25 3.24 -6.09
N ASN A 51 -2.33 3.28 -4.75
CA ASN A 51 -3.62 3.14 -4.06
C ASN A 51 -4.49 4.39 -4.16
N GLU A 52 -3.93 5.59 -4.07
CA GLU A 52 -4.71 6.83 -4.22
C GLU A 52 -5.27 6.97 -5.64
N THR A 53 -4.46 6.70 -6.67
CA THR A 53 -4.92 6.74 -8.07
C THR A 53 -6.03 5.73 -8.32
N LYS A 54 -5.87 4.50 -7.80
CA LYS A 54 -6.91 3.45 -7.92
C LYS A 54 -8.19 3.82 -7.16
N LEU A 55 -8.06 4.40 -5.97
CA LEU A 55 -9.19 4.84 -5.16
C LEU A 55 -9.98 5.94 -5.86
N ASN A 56 -9.29 6.94 -6.41
CA ASN A 56 -9.91 8.04 -7.15
C ASN A 56 -10.65 7.50 -8.39
N TYR A 57 -10.00 6.66 -9.19
CA TYR A 57 -10.63 6.03 -10.34
C TYR A 57 -11.89 5.23 -9.97
N LEU A 58 -11.82 4.38 -8.93
CA LEU A 58 -12.98 3.60 -8.49
C LEU A 58 -14.11 4.48 -7.95
N THR A 59 -13.77 5.62 -7.32
CA THR A 59 -14.75 6.59 -6.84
C THR A 59 -15.48 7.25 -8.01
N GLU A 60 -14.74 7.71 -9.02
CA GLU A 60 -15.30 8.32 -10.24
C GLU A 60 -16.20 7.34 -11.02
N VAL A 61 -15.75 6.09 -11.21
CA VAL A 61 -16.54 5.06 -11.88
C VAL A 61 -17.82 4.75 -11.11
N ASN A 62 -17.76 4.66 -9.78
CA ASN A 62 -18.94 4.45 -8.95
C ASN A 62 -19.93 5.60 -9.06
N GLU A 63 -19.47 6.84 -9.11
CA GLU A 63 -20.35 8.00 -9.29
C GLU A 63 -21.04 7.97 -10.66
N GLN A 64 -20.31 7.63 -11.72
CA GLN A 64 -20.90 7.45 -13.06
C GLN A 64 -21.95 6.34 -13.07
N LEU A 65 -21.68 5.19 -12.45
CA LEU A 65 -22.64 4.09 -12.33
C LEU A 65 -23.86 4.47 -11.50
N PHE A 66 -23.68 5.26 -10.45
CA PHE A 66 -24.79 5.77 -9.65
C PHE A 66 -25.70 6.67 -10.49
N GLN A 67 -25.12 7.61 -11.24
CA GLN A 67 -25.89 8.48 -12.13
C GLN A 67 -26.62 7.69 -13.23
N GLN A 68 -25.97 6.66 -13.81
CA GLN A 68 -26.62 5.74 -14.75
C GLN A 68 -27.84 5.07 -14.12
N ASN A 69 -27.71 4.55 -12.91
CA ASN A 69 -28.83 3.91 -12.20
C ASN A 69 -30.00 4.89 -11.95
N VAL A 70 -29.71 6.14 -11.59
CA VAL A 70 -30.73 7.17 -11.42
C VAL A 70 -31.48 7.41 -12.73
N ARG A 71 -30.76 7.58 -13.85
CA ARG A 71 -31.37 7.78 -15.17
C ARG A 71 -32.23 6.60 -15.61
N ILE A 72 -31.76 5.38 -15.42
CA ILE A 72 -32.52 4.15 -15.73
C ILE A 72 -33.82 4.11 -14.92
N ARG A 73 -33.77 4.41 -13.61
CA ARG A 73 -34.97 4.44 -12.76
C ARG A 73 -35.99 5.46 -13.27
N GLN A 74 -35.54 6.68 -13.58
CA GLN A 74 -36.41 7.71 -14.15
C GLN A 74 -37.03 7.29 -15.49
N MET A 75 -36.27 6.59 -16.35
CA MET A 75 -36.81 6.04 -17.59
C MET A 75 -37.87 4.97 -17.31
N ILE A 76 -37.60 4.04 -16.38
CA ILE A 76 -38.57 3.00 -15.99
C ILE A 76 -39.86 3.64 -15.45
N GLU A 77 -39.75 4.63 -14.57
CA GLU A 77 -40.91 5.37 -14.03
C GLU A 77 -41.73 6.00 -15.15
N ARG A 78 -41.09 6.70 -16.09
CA ARG A 78 -41.78 7.28 -17.26
C ARG A 78 -42.47 6.21 -18.10
N CYS A 79 -41.80 5.10 -18.38
CA CYS A 79 -42.34 3.99 -19.16
C CYS A 79 -43.57 3.35 -18.48
N ILE A 80 -43.56 3.25 -17.16
CA ILE A 80 -44.71 2.81 -16.37
C ILE A 80 -45.87 3.81 -16.50
N ASP A 81 -45.59 5.11 -16.33
CA ASP A 81 -46.60 6.17 -16.40
C ASP A 81 -47.26 6.26 -17.78
N THR A 82 -46.48 6.09 -18.86
CA THR A 82 -46.97 6.14 -20.23
C THR A 82 -47.45 4.79 -20.76
N ASN A 83 -47.27 3.71 -19.98
CA ASN A 83 -47.53 2.33 -20.39
C ASN A 83 -46.84 1.96 -21.73
N THR A 84 -45.59 2.38 -21.89
CA THR A 84 -44.77 2.13 -23.08
C THR A 84 -43.53 1.32 -22.72
N VAL A 85 -43.03 0.53 -23.68
CA VAL A 85 -41.76 -0.19 -23.54
C VAL A 85 -40.68 0.58 -24.28
N PRO A 86 -39.55 0.93 -23.65
CA PRO A 86 -38.49 1.67 -24.31
C PRO A 86 -37.82 0.78 -25.36
N THR A 87 -37.47 1.38 -26.49
CA THR A 87 -36.65 0.72 -27.51
C THR A 87 -35.22 0.54 -26.99
N HIS A 88 -34.48 -0.37 -27.62
CA HIS A 88 -33.08 -0.59 -27.28
C HIS A 88 -32.23 0.69 -27.44
N GLU A 89 -32.53 1.50 -28.46
CA GLU A 89 -31.82 2.75 -28.71
C GLU A 89 -32.07 3.78 -27.60
N GLU A 90 -33.31 3.91 -27.13
CA GLU A 90 -33.67 4.81 -26.03
C GLU A 90 -33.00 4.38 -24.72
N TYR A 91 -32.94 3.09 -24.45
CA TYR A 91 -32.22 2.56 -23.30
C TYR A 91 -30.72 2.89 -23.34
N LEU A 92 -30.08 2.75 -24.51
CA LEU A 92 -28.67 3.11 -24.69
C LEU A 92 -28.40 4.60 -24.47
N LYS A 93 -29.28 5.48 -25.00
CA LYS A 93 -29.20 6.94 -24.78
C LYS A 93 -29.24 7.28 -23.29
N VAL A 94 -30.15 6.64 -22.55
CA VAL A 94 -30.30 6.83 -21.09
C VAL A 94 -29.05 6.36 -20.33
N LEU A 95 -28.44 5.24 -20.72
CA LEU A 95 -27.18 4.78 -20.13
C LEU A 95 -26.04 5.78 -20.38
N GLN A 96 -25.92 6.28 -21.60
CA GLN A 96 -24.87 7.24 -22.00
C GLN A 96 -25.07 8.63 -21.37
N GLY A 97 -26.30 8.95 -20.96
CA GLY A 97 -26.64 10.30 -20.48
C GLY A 97 -26.91 11.27 -21.63
N ASP A 98 -27.10 10.74 -22.84
CA ASP A 98 -27.43 11.50 -24.03
C ASP A 98 -28.95 11.79 -24.00
N THR A 99 -29.30 12.97 -23.52
CA THR A 99 -30.66 13.55 -23.61
C THR A 99 -30.83 14.37 -24.87
#